data_AF-A0AAF0CB30-F1
#
_entry.id   AF-A0AAF0CB30-F1
#
_cell.length_a   1.000
_cell.length_b   1.000
_cell.length_c   1.000
_cell.angle_alpha   90.00
_cell.angle_beta   90.00
_cell.angle_gamma   90.00
#
_symmetry.space_group_name_H-M   'P 1'
#
loop_
_entity.id
_entity.type
_entity.pdbx_description
1 polymer ?
#
loop_
_entity_poly.entity_id
_entity_poly.type
_entity_poly.pdbx_seq_one_letter_code
_entity_poly.pdbx_strand_id
1 'polypeptide(L)' 'MNIFEMMRSGELHPVIFFLTIEMLAIAALCFLLARTKGRNRLLATLTGILPGVNILALIYYVGVPKLEGEKP' A
#
# COMPACT_ATOMS: atom_id res chain seq x y z
N MET A 1 -4.50 21.38 19.59
CA MET A 1 -4.65 21.86 18.21
C MET A 1 -5.30 20.75 17.41
N ASN A 2 -6.35 21.04 16.65
CA ASN A 2 -6.96 20.00 15.79
C ASN A 2 -6.10 19.81 14.52
N ILE A 3 -6.30 18.69 13.79
CA ILE A 3 -5.53 18.39 12.57
C ILE A 3 -5.62 19.53 11.53
N PHE A 4 -6.78 20.19 11.45
CA PHE A 4 -7.00 21.30 10.51
C PHE A 4 -6.16 22.53 10.86
N GLU A 5 -6.06 22.85 12.14
CA GLU A 5 -5.22 23.92 12.67
C GLU A 5 -3.73 23.61 12.50
N MET A 6 -3.33 22.35 12.67
CA MET A 6 -1.94 21.91 12.44
C MET A 6 -1.54 21.99 10.97
N MET A 7 -2.46 21.68 10.05
CA MET A 7 -2.23 21.88 8.62
C MET A 7 -2.17 23.37 8.23
N ARG A 8 -2.99 24.21 8.88
CA ARG A 8 -3.00 25.66 8.66
C ARG A 8 -1.74 26.35 9.21
N SER A 9 -1.24 25.91 10.36
CA SER A 9 -0.03 26.45 10.99
C SER A 9 1.26 25.99 10.32
N GLY A 10 1.19 24.95 9.48
CA GLY A 10 2.35 24.34 8.83
C GLY A 10 3.10 23.31 9.68
N GLU A 11 2.67 23.07 10.93
CA GLU A 11 3.24 22.01 11.76
C GLU A 11 3.01 20.61 11.18
N LEU A 12 1.87 20.40 10.51
CA LEU A 12 1.60 19.20 9.75
C LEU A 12 1.57 19.53 8.26
N HIS A 13 2.63 19.15 7.55
CA HIS A 13 2.67 19.40 6.11
C HIS A 13 1.63 18.53 5.39
N PRO A 14 0.63 19.12 4.68
CA PRO A 14 -0.49 18.37 4.11
C PRO A 14 -0.03 17.24 3.18
N VAL A 15 0.98 17.52 2.36
CA VAL A 15 1.54 16.53 1.42
C VAL A 15 2.06 15.28 2.12
N ILE A 16 2.76 15.42 3.25
CA ILE A 16 3.30 14.29 4.01
C ILE A 16 2.16 13.50 4.65
N PHE A 17 1.14 14.19 5.15
CA PHE A 17 -0.04 13.56 5.73
C PHE A 17 -0.79 12.70 4.70
N PHE A 18 -1.09 13.27 3.52
CA PHE A 18 -1.77 12.54 2.46
C PHE A 18 -0.93 11.39 1.90
N LEU A 19 0.37 11.59 1.67
CA LEU A 19 1.28 10.52 1.25
C LEU A 19 1.29 9.37 2.25
N THR A 20 1.31 9.67 3.55
CA THR A 20 1.31 8.63 4.59
C THR A 20 0.02 7.80 4.54
N ILE A 21 -1.14 8.46 4.41
CA ILE A 21 -2.43 7.77 4.30
C ILE A 21 -2.48 6.91 3.03
N GLU A 22 -2.03 7.45 1.91
CA GLU A 22 -2.00 6.74 0.62
C GLU A 22 -1.11 5.49 0.69
N MET A 23 0.11 5.62 1.22
CA MET A 23 1.05 4.51 1.39
C MET A 23 0.44 3.41 2.28
N LEU A 24 -0.22 3.76 3.38
CA LEU A 24 -0.89 2.79 4.24
C LEU A 24 -2.05 2.09 3.54
N ALA A 25 -2.87 2.83 2.79
CA ALA A 25 -4.00 2.27 2.06
C ALA A 25 -3.54 1.29 0.97
N ILE A 26 -2.54 1.65 0.17
CA ILE A 26 -2.04 0.79 -0.91
C ILE A 26 -1.28 -0.41 -0.35
N ALA A 27 -0.47 -0.24 0.70
CA ALA A 27 0.18 -1.35 1.38
C ALA A 27 -0.82 -2.39 1.91
N ALA A 28 -1.92 -1.93 2.50
CA ALA A 28 -2.99 -2.80 2.96
C ALA A 28 -3.65 -3.57 1.80
N LEU A 29 -3.94 -2.90 0.67
CA LEU A 29 -4.49 -3.54 -0.51
C LEU A 29 -3.54 -4.59 -1.09
N CYS A 30 -2.26 -4.25 -1.28
CA CYS A 30 -1.24 -5.18 -1.77
C CYS A 30 -1.10 -6.40 -0.84
N PHE A 31 -1.12 -6.19 0.48
CA PHE A 31 -1.10 -7.27 1.46
C PHE A 31 -2.31 -8.21 1.33
N LEU A 32 -3.52 -7.66 1.20
CA LEU A 32 -4.75 -8.44 1.03
C LEU A 32 -4.72 -9.24 -0.28
N LEU A 33 -4.31 -8.61 -1.38
CA LEU A 33 -4.17 -9.28 -2.67
C LEU A 33 -3.12 -10.39 -2.62
N ALA A 34 -1.96 -10.14 -2.03
CA ALA A 34 -0.94 -11.17 -1.87
C ALA A 34 -1.42 -12.33 -0.99
N ARG A 35 -2.15 -12.05 0.10
CA ARG A 35 -2.76 -13.08 0.96
C ARG A 35 -3.74 -13.95 0.19
N THR A 36 -4.65 -13.36 -0.60
CA THR A 36 -5.65 -14.11 -1.37
C THR A 36 -5.06 -14.88 -2.55
N LYS A 37 -3.89 -14.47 -3.03
CA LYS A 37 -3.16 -15.07 -4.16
C LYS A 37 -2.06 -16.06 -3.75
N GLY A 38 -1.90 -16.30 -2.45
CA GLY A 38 -0.86 -17.22 -1.93
C GLY A 38 0.57 -16.71 -2.14
N ARG A 39 0.76 -15.40 -2.30
CA ARG A 39 2.05 -14.76 -2.57
C ARG A 39 2.71 -14.27 -1.27
N ASN A 40 3.99 -13.90 -1.37
CA ASN A 40 4.75 -13.36 -0.25
C ASN A 40 4.15 -12.02 0.22
N ARG A 41 3.59 -12.04 1.44
CA ARG A 41 2.92 -10.89 2.06
C ARG A 41 3.90 -9.80 2.47
N LEU A 42 5.09 -10.17 2.92
CA LEU A 42 6.12 -9.22 3.34
C LEU A 42 6.57 -8.36 2.15
N LEU A 43 6.82 -9.02 1.01
CA LEU A 43 7.19 -8.32 -0.22
C LEU A 43 6.07 -7.39 -0.70
N ALA A 44 4.82 -7.85 -0.61
CA ALA A 44 3.66 -7.05 -1.00
C ALA A 44 3.48 -5.79 -0.13
N THR A 45 3.69 -5.91 1.18
CA THR A 45 3.64 -4.76 2.08
C THR A 45 4.81 -3.80 1.81
N LEU A 46 6.03 -4.29 1.68
CA LEU A 46 7.21 -3.45 1.44
C LEU A 46 7.09 -2.66 0.12
N THR A 47 6.64 -3.31 -0.95
CA THR A 47 6.43 -2.67 -2.26
C THR A 47 5.22 -1.74 -2.26
N GLY A 48 4.19 -2.02 -1.45
CA GLY A 48 3.01 -1.16 -1.31
C GLY A 48 3.21 0.08 -0.44
N ILE A 49 4.19 0.08 0.47
CA ILE A 49 4.56 1.26 1.28
C ILE A 49 5.41 2.24 0.47
N LEU A 50 6.19 1.76 -0.51
CA LEU A 50 7.15 2.60 -1.21
C LEU A 50 6.43 3.52 -2.23
N PRO A 51 6.44 4.86 -2.05
CA PRO A 51 5.71 5.76 -2.93
C PRO A 51 6.27 5.70 -4.35
N GLY A 52 5.37 5.75 -5.34
CA GLY A 52 5.68 5.58 -6.77
C GLY A 52 5.77 4.12 -7.22
N VAL A 53 6.32 3.23 -6.38
CA VAL A 53 6.32 1.78 -6.64
C VAL A 53 5.00 1.13 -6.19
N ASN A 54 4.33 1.71 -5.21
CA ASN A 54 3.06 1.28 -4.64
C ASN A 54 1.97 1.04 -5.70
N ILE A 55 1.82 1.93 -6.69
CA ILE A 55 0.86 1.79 -7.79
C ILE A 55 1.24 0.62 -8.70
N LEU A 56 2.52 0.47 -9.04
CA LEU A 56 3.00 -0.65 -9.85
C LEU A 56 2.79 -1.99 -9.14
N ALA A 57 3.04 -2.03 -7.83
CA ALA A 57 2.79 -3.20 -6.99
C ALA A 57 1.30 -3.54 -6.98
N LEU A 58 0.43 -2.54 -6.82
CA LEU A 58 -1.01 -2.74 -6.86
C LEU A 58 -1.46 -3.33 -8.21
N ILE A 59 -1.00 -2.74 -9.33
CA ILE A 59 -1.31 -3.24 -10.68
C ILE A 59 -0.84 -4.70 -10.84
N TYR A 60 0.38 -5.00 -10.43
CA TYR A 60 0.92 -6.36 -10.45
C TYR A 60 0.05 -7.34 -9.66
N TYR A 61 -0.26 -7.01 -8.40
CA TYR A 61 -1.05 -7.88 -7.54
C TYR A 61 -2.52 -7.97 -7.95
N VAL A 62 -3.06 -7.01 -8.70
CA VAL A 62 -4.40 -7.11 -9.32
C VAL A 62 -4.35 -8.04 -10.53
N GLY A 63 -3.39 -7.85 -11.45
CA GLY A 63 -3.33 -8.57 -12.72
C GLY A 63 -2.81 -10.01 -12.65
N VAL A 64 -1.93 -10.33 -11.69
CA VAL A 64 -1.33 -11.67 -11.61
C VAL A 64 -2.32 -12.67 -11.02
N PRO A 65 -2.58 -13.83 -11.65
CA PRO A 65 -3.49 -14.84 -11.09
C PRO A 65 -2.97 -15.42 -9.77
N LYS A 66 -3.87 -16.09 -9.04
CA LYS A 66 -3.48 -16.84 -7.83
C LYS A 66 -2.42 -17.87 -8.22
N LEU A 67 -1.47 -18.13 -7.31
CA LEU A 67 -0.62 -19.31 -7.46
C LEU A 67 -1.52 -20.54 -7.28
N GLU A 68 -1.89 -21.18 -8.38
CA GLU A 68 -2.38 -22.55 -8.34
C GLU A 68 -1.19 -23.38 -7.89
N GLY A 69 -1.26 -23.87 -6.64
CA GLY A 69 -0.31 -24.88 -6.20
C GLY A 69 -0.43 -26.05 -7.15
N GLU A 70 0.71 -26.46 -7.71
CA GLU A 70 0.95 -27.79 -8.24
C GLU A 70 0.18 -28.79 -7.36
N LYS A 71 -0.90 -29.34 -7.92
CA LYS A 71 -1.63 -30.43 -7.28
C LYS A 71 -0.63 -31.58 -7.12
N PRO A 72 -0.46 -32.17 -5.93
CA PRO A 72 0.15 -33.49 -5.87
C PRO A 72 -0.66 -34.50 -6.68
#